data_AF-A0A1Q5MT38-F1
#
_entry.id   AF-A0A1Q5MT38-F1
#
_cell.length_a   1.000
_cell.length_b   1.000
_cell.length_c   1.000
_cell.angle_alpha   90.00
_cell.angle_beta   90.00
_cell.angle_gamma   90.00
#
_symmetry.space_group_name_H-M   'P 1'
#
loop_
_entity.id
_entity.type
_entity.pdbx_description
1 polymer ?
#
loop_
_entity_poly.entity_id
_entity_poly.type
_entity_poly.pdbx_seq_one_letter_code
_entity_poly.pdbx_strand_id
1 'polypeptide(L)'
;MRTRTTTAATGLAAATAALFVLAGCTAPKQGPSGAAGPGTPAPAQSVAPAFEGPRPQDQNLLAWTGDPNDAGHVTAQSAAGVGGRVTLVRIVLRERITWSAIWLGLAGVDPNAQLANCYLGVYDATGTLVASTPDISPQLATDAVAKPLALGKPFTAAPGTYFVALLLNGNWATNGLTLKSTGAGISVNAGLAPPNLRYSTVLTGQTSLPASVNLAEQSTSTINTGWGSQWYAVS
;
A
#
# COMPACT_ATOMS: atom_id res chain seq x y z
N MET A 1 59.90 13.83 -2.82
CA MET A 1 59.52 14.36 -4.16
C MET A 1 58.13 13.81 -4.46
N ARG A 2 56.99 14.52 -4.38
CA ARG A 2 56.56 15.89 -4.72
C ARG A 2 56.52 16.20 -6.24
N THR A 3 55.37 15.90 -6.87
CA THR A 3 54.60 16.71 -7.85
C THR A 3 53.21 16.04 -8.03
N ARG A 4 52.00 16.60 -7.75
CA ARG A 4 51.25 17.80 -8.23
C ARG A 4 51.00 17.76 -9.76
N THR A 5 49.84 18.02 -10.38
CA THR A 5 48.48 18.49 -9.99
C THR A 5 47.52 18.40 -11.23
N THR A 6 46.19 18.33 -11.01
CA THR A 6 45.03 18.96 -11.73
C THR A 6 44.75 18.64 -13.23
N THR A 7 43.51 18.71 -13.79
CA THR A 7 42.29 19.50 -13.47
C THR A 7 41.03 18.90 -14.13
N ALA A 8 39.88 19.34 -13.62
CA ALA A 8 38.49 19.04 -13.95
C ALA A 8 38.03 19.32 -15.39
N ALA A 9 36.94 18.66 -15.79
CA ALA A 9 36.08 19.07 -16.90
C ALA A 9 34.75 19.63 -16.35
N THR A 10 34.53 20.91 -16.65
CA THR A 10 33.33 21.71 -16.44
C THR A 10 32.45 21.74 -17.70
N GLY A 11 31.13 21.86 -17.50
CA GLY A 11 30.16 22.39 -18.47
C GLY A 11 29.35 21.31 -19.19
N LEU A 12 28.04 21.46 -19.46
CA LEU A 12 27.19 22.64 -19.45
C LEU A 12 25.73 22.17 -19.24
N ALA A 13 25.01 22.85 -18.34
CA ALA A 13 23.57 22.71 -18.20
C ALA A 13 22.87 23.44 -19.35
N ALA A 14 21.86 22.80 -19.96
CA ALA A 14 20.89 23.46 -20.82
C ALA A 14 19.50 23.22 -20.22
N ALA A 15 18.99 24.24 -19.53
CA ALA A 15 17.63 24.30 -19.01
C ALA A 15 16.71 24.80 -20.13
N THR A 16 15.79 23.95 -20.58
CA THR A 16 14.76 24.32 -21.54
C THR A 16 13.60 24.96 -20.77
N ALA A 17 13.46 26.28 -20.87
CA ALA A 17 12.31 27.02 -20.36
C ALA A 17 11.13 26.84 -21.32
N ALA A 18 10.05 26.19 -20.86
CA ALA A 18 8.77 26.15 -21.56
C ALA A 18 7.89 27.31 -21.09
N LEU A 19 7.62 28.24 -22.01
CA LEU A 19 6.75 29.39 -21.82
C LEU A 19 5.28 28.93 -21.94
N PHE A 20 4.54 28.82 -20.82
CA PHE A 20 3.10 28.60 -20.85
C PHE A 20 2.37 29.93 -21.05
N VAL A 21 1.75 30.08 -22.21
CA VAL A 21 0.82 31.18 -22.53
C VAL A 21 -0.49 30.93 -21.79
N LEU A 22 -0.80 31.76 -20.78
CA LEU A 22 -2.14 31.82 -20.19
C LEU A 22 -3.10 32.48 -21.17
N ALA A 23 -3.89 31.67 -21.89
CA ALA A 23 -5.09 32.14 -22.55
C ALA A 23 -6.16 32.40 -21.48
N GLY A 24 -6.48 33.67 -21.24
CA GLY A 24 -7.56 34.08 -20.35
C GLY A 24 -8.91 33.66 -20.91
N CYS A 25 -9.59 32.73 -20.25
CA CYS A 25 -11.00 32.46 -20.46
C CYS A 25 -11.82 33.58 -19.80
N THR A 26 -12.32 34.50 -20.60
CA THR A 26 -13.34 35.46 -20.19
C THR A 26 -14.68 34.74 -20.00
N ALA A 27 -15.18 34.72 -18.76
CA ALA A 27 -16.53 34.24 -18.47
C ALA A 27 -17.58 35.20 -19.05
N PRO A 28 -18.63 34.72 -19.73
CA PRO A 28 -19.73 35.57 -20.15
C PRO A 28 -20.57 36.00 -18.93
N LYS A 29 -20.81 37.31 -18.82
CA LYS A 29 -21.77 37.91 -17.88
C LYS A 29 -23.17 37.31 -18.11
N GLN A 30 -23.67 36.58 -17.13
CA GLN A 30 -25.08 36.19 -17.04
C GLN A 30 -25.93 37.46 -16.82
N GLY A 31 -26.92 37.65 -17.70
CA GLY A 31 -27.91 38.72 -17.59
C GLY A 31 -28.89 38.53 -16.42
N PRO A 32 -29.76 39.51 -16.13
CA PRO A 32 -30.59 39.53 -14.94
C PRO A 32 -31.78 38.56 -15.02
N SER A 33 -31.90 37.76 -13.95
CA SER A 33 -33.13 37.36 -13.26
C SER A 33 -34.36 36.98 -14.10
N GLY A 34 -34.41 35.71 -14.54
CA GLY A 34 -35.66 35.01 -14.83
C GLY A 34 -36.20 34.34 -13.56
N ALA A 35 -37.47 34.58 -13.24
CA ALA A 35 -38.14 34.10 -12.03
C ALA A 35 -38.07 32.58 -11.88
N ALA A 36 -37.52 32.12 -10.75
CA ALA A 36 -37.58 30.72 -10.33
C ALA A 36 -39.02 30.40 -9.88
N GLY A 37 -39.70 29.54 -10.64
CA GLY A 37 -40.91 28.87 -10.15
C GLY A 37 -40.58 28.00 -8.93
N PRO A 38 -41.60 27.59 -8.14
CA PRO A 38 -41.38 26.77 -6.95
C PRO A 38 -40.89 25.37 -7.38
N GLY A 39 -39.57 25.22 -7.47
CA GLY A 39 -38.92 23.94 -7.68
C GLY A 39 -39.10 23.08 -6.44
N THR A 40 -39.67 21.90 -6.62
CA THR A 40 -39.71 20.83 -5.63
C THR A 40 -38.34 20.69 -4.98
N PRO A 41 -38.21 20.72 -3.64
CA PRO A 41 -36.91 20.58 -3.00
C PRO A 41 -36.28 19.27 -3.44
N ALA A 42 -35.07 19.35 -3.99
CA ALA A 42 -34.28 18.19 -4.34
C ALA A 42 -34.12 17.31 -3.08
N PRO A 43 -34.28 15.98 -3.18
CA PRO A 43 -34.04 15.10 -2.04
C PRO A 43 -32.63 15.36 -1.51
N ALA A 44 -32.53 15.56 -0.20
CA ALA A 44 -31.26 15.78 0.48
C ALA A 44 -30.30 14.66 0.06
N GLN A 45 -29.20 15.02 -0.60
CA GLN A 45 -28.13 14.08 -0.87
C GLN A 45 -27.65 13.61 0.51
N SER A 46 -27.85 12.32 0.81
CA SER A 46 -27.20 11.71 1.96
C SER A 46 -25.70 11.89 1.71
N VAL A 47 -25.08 12.78 2.48
CA VAL A 47 -23.62 12.93 2.48
C VAL A 47 -23.10 11.57 2.90
N ALA A 48 -22.58 10.79 1.95
CA ALA A 48 -21.85 9.58 2.27
C ALA A 48 -20.80 9.98 3.31
N PRO A 49 -20.64 9.21 4.41
CA PRO A 49 -19.64 9.55 5.40
C PRO A 49 -18.31 9.72 4.67
N ALA A 50 -17.66 10.87 4.89
CA ALA A 50 -16.36 11.14 4.32
C ALA A 50 -15.44 9.97 4.69
N PHE A 51 -14.64 9.49 3.73
CA PHE A 51 -13.67 8.43 3.96
C PHE A 51 -12.88 8.74 5.22
N GLU A 52 -13.01 7.86 6.21
CA GLU A 52 -12.28 8.00 7.46
C GLU A 52 -11.05 7.10 7.37
N GLY A 53 -9.92 7.71 7.03
CA GLY A 53 -8.64 7.03 6.96
C GLY A 53 -8.16 6.50 8.32
N PRO A 54 -6.95 5.94 8.37
CA PRO A 54 -6.32 5.54 9.63
C PRO A 54 -6.41 6.67 10.67
N ARG A 55 -6.66 6.32 11.93
CA ARG A 55 -6.73 7.29 13.03
C ARG A 55 -5.49 7.17 13.94
N PRO A 56 -5.10 8.24 14.66
CA PRO A 56 -4.02 8.16 15.64
C PRO A 56 -4.18 6.99 16.64
N GLN A 57 -5.41 6.73 17.08
CA GLN A 57 -5.70 5.67 18.04
C GLN A 57 -5.44 4.27 17.47
N ASP A 58 -5.44 4.11 16.14
CA ASP A 58 -5.04 2.85 15.51
C ASP A 58 -3.56 2.54 15.72
N GLN A 59 -2.73 3.55 16.01
CA GLN A 59 -1.29 3.40 16.28
C GLN A 59 -0.92 3.64 17.76
N ASN A 60 -1.89 3.58 18.68
CA ASN A 60 -1.69 3.97 20.10
C ASN A 60 -1.17 5.41 20.27
N LEU A 61 -1.51 6.30 19.33
CA LEU A 61 -1.18 7.73 19.38
C LEU A 61 -2.41 8.53 19.80
N LEU A 62 -2.17 9.65 20.51
CA LEU A 62 -3.25 10.54 20.93
C LEU A 62 -3.72 11.47 19.80
N ALA A 63 -2.78 11.92 18.98
CA ALA A 63 -3.00 12.79 17.83
C ALA A 63 -1.82 12.68 16.85
N TRP A 64 -2.02 13.11 15.61
CA TRP A 64 -0.95 13.32 14.64
C TRP A 64 -1.34 14.46 13.68
N THR A 65 -0.35 15.03 12.98
CA THR A 65 -0.59 16.00 11.90
C THR A 65 -0.82 15.34 10.55
N GLY A 66 -0.54 14.03 10.46
CA GLY A 66 -0.71 13.17 9.28
C GLY A 66 -0.39 11.73 9.65
N ASP A 67 -0.82 10.76 8.83
CA ASP A 67 -0.52 9.35 9.09
C ASP A 67 1.01 9.12 9.04
N PRO A 68 1.65 8.56 10.08
CA PRO A 68 3.05 8.15 10.08
C PRO A 68 3.46 7.25 8.90
N ASN A 69 2.48 6.61 8.26
CA ASN A 69 2.66 5.87 7.00
C ASN A 69 3.07 6.78 5.83
N ASP A 70 2.67 8.05 5.83
CA ASP A 70 2.99 9.02 4.78
C ASP A 70 4.30 9.78 5.06
N ALA A 71 4.96 9.49 6.18
CA ALA A 71 6.20 10.13 6.59
C ALA A 71 7.42 9.59 5.81
N GLY A 72 7.48 9.90 4.51
CA GLY A 72 8.69 9.82 3.68
C GLY A 72 9.35 8.44 3.54
N HIS A 73 10.38 8.40 2.70
CA HIS A 73 11.06 7.17 2.29
C HIS A 73 12.37 6.98 3.06
N VAL A 74 12.51 5.86 3.76
CA VAL A 74 13.84 5.27 3.98
C VAL A 74 13.87 3.96 3.21
N THR A 75 14.83 3.81 2.31
CA THR A 75 15.07 2.55 1.61
C THR A 75 15.71 1.56 2.59
N ALA A 76 14.96 1.06 3.57
CA ALA A 76 15.40 -0.11 4.32
C ALA A 76 15.24 -1.34 3.41
N GLN A 77 16.21 -1.49 2.50
CA GLN A 77 16.42 -2.71 1.75
C GLN A 77 16.74 -3.81 2.76
N SER A 78 15.83 -4.76 2.94
CA SER A 78 16.24 -5.98 3.63
C SER A 78 17.09 -6.77 2.64
N ALA A 79 18.35 -6.99 3.02
CA ALA A 79 19.29 -7.76 2.24
C ALA A 79 18.72 -9.17 2.00
N ALA A 80 18.77 -9.59 0.74
CA ALA A 80 18.34 -10.88 0.20
C ALA A 80 16.84 -11.17 0.40
N GLY A 81 16.03 -10.93 -0.63
CA GLY A 81 14.66 -11.44 -0.63
C GLY A 81 14.67 -12.97 -0.65
N VAL A 82 14.39 -13.55 0.51
CA VAL A 82 14.19 -14.99 0.68
C VAL A 82 12.71 -15.26 0.45
N GLY A 83 12.41 -16.09 -0.55
CA GLY A 83 11.06 -16.62 -0.76
C GLY A 83 10.53 -17.32 0.49
N GLY A 84 9.22 -17.36 0.64
CA GLY A 84 8.56 -18.15 1.67
C GLY A 84 8.30 -17.39 2.95
N ARG A 85 8.47 -16.07 2.94
CA ARG A 85 8.15 -15.20 4.06
C ARG A 85 6.71 -14.72 3.94
N VAL A 86 5.99 -14.67 5.07
CA VAL A 86 4.69 -14.02 5.13
C VAL A 86 4.86 -12.59 5.63
N THR A 87 4.53 -11.63 4.80
CA THR A 87 4.47 -10.20 5.15
C THR A 87 3.03 -9.85 5.51
N LEU A 88 2.84 -9.09 6.59
CA LEU A 88 1.52 -8.70 7.10
C LEU A 88 1.35 -7.18 7.06
N VAL A 89 0.13 -6.76 6.72
CA VAL A 89 -0.36 -5.40 6.88
C VAL A 89 -1.62 -5.40 7.71
N ARG A 90 -1.61 -4.72 8.85
CA ARG A 90 -2.79 -4.54 9.69
C ARG A 90 -3.72 -3.49 9.06
N ILE A 91 -5.00 -3.81 9.05
CA ILE A 91 -6.08 -2.89 8.73
C ILE A 91 -7.11 -2.90 9.85
N VAL A 92 -7.84 -1.80 10.00
CA VAL A 92 -8.96 -1.70 10.93
C VAL A 92 -10.22 -1.37 10.14
N LEU A 93 -11.13 -2.32 10.08
CA LEU A 93 -12.44 -2.14 9.49
C LEU A 93 -13.36 -1.48 10.52
N ARG A 94 -13.96 -0.35 10.15
CA ARG A 94 -14.92 0.38 11.00
C ARG A 94 -16.36 -0.03 10.75
N GLU A 95 -16.62 -0.65 9.62
CA GLU A 95 -17.93 -1.12 9.20
C GLU A 95 -17.87 -2.55 8.66
N ARG A 96 -19.04 -3.17 8.57
CA ARG A 96 -19.16 -4.50 7.97
C ARG A 96 -19.05 -4.36 6.47
N ILE A 97 -18.18 -5.16 5.86
CA ILE A 97 -18.02 -5.22 4.40
C ILE A 97 -18.17 -6.65 3.90
N THR A 98 -18.57 -6.80 2.65
CA THR A 98 -18.30 -8.02 1.89
C THR A 98 -16.96 -7.85 1.22
N TRP A 99 -16.04 -8.77 1.47
CA TRP A 99 -14.69 -8.73 0.92
C TRP A 99 -14.53 -9.88 -0.07
N SER A 100 -14.33 -9.53 -1.33
CA SER A 100 -14.24 -10.39 -2.50
C SER A 100 -12.89 -10.33 -3.21
N ALA A 101 -12.16 -9.21 -3.11
CA ALA A 101 -10.84 -9.06 -3.73
C ALA A 101 -9.90 -8.16 -2.91
N ILE A 102 -8.61 -8.36 -3.13
CA ILE A 102 -7.54 -7.52 -2.58
C ILE A 102 -6.86 -6.77 -3.73
N TRP A 103 -6.74 -5.45 -3.64
CA TRP A 103 -6.05 -4.65 -4.64
C TRP A 103 -4.57 -4.47 -4.32
N LEU A 104 -3.70 -5.03 -5.15
CA LEU A 104 -2.25 -4.88 -5.02
C LEU A 104 -1.71 -3.83 -6.00
N GLY A 105 -0.96 -2.87 -5.47
CA GLY A 105 -0.33 -1.82 -6.26
C GLY A 105 1.05 -2.19 -6.78
N LEU A 106 1.15 -2.74 -7.98
CA LEU A 106 2.45 -3.10 -8.59
C LEU A 106 3.07 -1.90 -9.32
N ALA A 107 4.35 -1.62 -9.04
CA ALA A 107 5.14 -0.56 -9.66
C ALA A 107 6.28 -1.09 -10.54
N GLY A 108 6.68 -2.34 -10.34
CA GLY A 108 7.72 -3.01 -11.12
C GLY A 108 7.82 -4.47 -10.73
N VAL A 109 8.39 -5.26 -11.63
CA VAL A 109 8.72 -6.68 -11.43
C VAL A 109 10.17 -6.83 -11.86
N ASP A 110 11.00 -7.53 -11.09
CA ASP A 110 12.35 -7.86 -11.57
C ASP A 110 12.21 -8.77 -12.80
N PRO A 111 12.77 -8.41 -13.97
CA PRO A 111 12.64 -9.20 -15.19
C PRO A 111 13.15 -10.64 -15.06
N ASN A 112 14.01 -10.92 -14.07
CA ASN A 112 14.55 -12.26 -13.81
C ASN A 112 13.84 -12.97 -12.64
N ALA A 113 12.83 -12.35 -12.03
CA ALA A 113 12.08 -12.98 -10.95
C ALA A 113 11.31 -14.20 -11.46
N GLN A 114 11.58 -15.36 -10.86
CA GLN A 114 10.84 -16.59 -11.10
C GLN A 114 9.88 -16.79 -9.94
N LEU A 115 8.66 -16.30 -10.08
CA LEU A 115 7.62 -16.39 -9.06
C LEU A 115 6.86 -17.71 -9.15
N ALA A 116 6.56 -18.31 -8.00
CA ALA A 116 5.73 -19.52 -7.90
C ALA A 116 5.12 -19.59 -6.51
N ASN A 117 3.91 -20.14 -6.34
CA ASN A 117 3.28 -20.29 -5.01
C ASN A 117 3.17 -18.97 -4.23
N CYS A 118 2.75 -17.91 -4.93
CA CYS A 118 2.49 -16.61 -4.34
C CYS A 118 1.02 -16.50 -3.96
N TYR A 119 0.72 -15.97 -2.77
CA TYR A 119 -0.65 -15.88 -2.29
C TYR A 119 -0.90 -14.60 -1.52
N LEU A 120 -2.10 -14.04 -1.69
CA LEU A 120 -2.64 -13.09 -0.73
C LEU A 120 -3.65 -13.77 0.18
N GLY A 121 -3.76 -13.27 1.40
CA GLY A 121 -4.79 -13.73 2.33
C GLY A 121 -5.14 -12.71 3.38
N VAL A 122 -6.17 -13.03 4.14
CA VAL A 122 -6.68 -12.21 5.24
C VAL A 122 -6.69 -13.07 6.49
N TYR A 123 -6.01 -12.61 7.53
CA TYR A 123 -6.11 -13.15 8.87
C TYR A 123 -6.98 -12.23 9.73
N ASP A 124 -7.75 -12.80 10.65
CA ASP A 124 -8.45 -12.02 11.68
C ASP A 124 -7.51 -11.63 12.84
N ALA A 125 -8.06 -10.93 13.84
CA ALA A 125 -7.32 -10.48 15.02
C ALA A 125 -6.75 -11.62 15.89
N THR A 126 -7.21 -12.86 15.71
CA THR A 126 -6.68 -14.04 16.40
C THR A 126 -5.53 -14.70 15.62
N GLY A 127 -5.29 -14.26 14.39
CA GLY A 127 -4.33 -14.88 13.48
C GLY A 127 -4.90 -16.08 12.72
N THR A 128 -6.22 -16.23 12.62
CA THR A 128 -6.87 -17.30 11.82
C THR A 128 -7.08 -16.83 10.38
N LEU A 129 -6.71 -17.66 9.40
CA LEU A 129 -6.88 -17.34 7.97
C LEU A 129 -8.37 -17.44 7.60
N VAL A 130 -8.97 -16.30 7.23
CA VAL A 130 -10.40 -16.22 6.89
C VAL A 130 -10.67 -16.28 5.39
N ALA A 131 -9.70 -15.86 4.57
CA ALA A 131 -9.76 -15.96 3.12
C ALA A 131 -8.37 -15.92 2.50
N SER A 132 -8.21 -16.52 1.32
CA SER A 132 -7.00 -16.42 0.52
C SER A 132 -7.32 -16.40 -0.97
N THR A 133 -6.39 -15.90 -1.77
CA THR A 133 -6.41 -16.06 -3.22
C THR A 133 -5.99 -17.48 -3.60
N PRO A 134 -6.29 -17.94 -4.83
CA PRO A 134 -5.47 -18.94 -5.52
C PRO A 134 -4.00 -18.47 -5.69
N ASP A 135 -3.14 -19.31 -6.29
CA ASP A 135 -1.79 -18.85 -6.64
C ASP A 135 -1.87 -17.67 -7.61
N ILE A 136 -1.27 -16.54 -7.21
CA ILE A 136 -1.25 -15.29 -7.96
C ILE A 136 0.06 -15.05 -8.72
N SER A 137 0.99 -16.00 -8.71
CA SER A 137 2.29 -15.86 -9.39
C SER A 137 2.16 -15.43 -10.86
N PRO A 138 1.23 -15.99 -11.67
CA PRO A 138 1.04 -15.55 -13.06
C PRO A 138 0.62 -14.08 -13.19
N GLN A 139 -0.21 -13.59 -12.27
CA GLN A 139 -0.71 -12.21 -12.26
C GLN A 139 0.39 -11.23 -11.84
N LEU A 140 1.27 -11.65 -10.94
CA LEU A 140 2.40 -10.84 -10.46
C LEU A 140 3.51 -10.70 -11.51
N ALA A 141 3.66 -11.66 -12.41
CA ALA A 141 4.68 -11.66 -13.46
C ALA A 141 4.28 -10.87 -14.74
N THR A 142 3.23 -10.02 -14.65
CA THR A 142 2.72 -9.20 -15.76
C THR A 142 2.89 -7.70 -15.46
N ASP A 143 2.32 -6.84 -16.30
CA ASP A 143 2.47 -5.38 -16.24
C ASP A 143 2.37 -4.79 -14.83
N ALA A 144 3.22 -3.78 -14.57
CA ALA A 144 3.30 -3.05 -13.32
C ALA A 144 2.13 -2.06 -13.14
N VAL A 145 0.95 -2.60 -12.86
CA VAL A 145 -0.29 -1.86 -12.64
C VAL A 145 -0.98 -2.29 -11.35
N ALA A 146 -1.97 -1.52 -10.89
CA ALA A 146 -2.85 -1.97 -9.82
C ALA A 146 -3.67 -3.18 -10.29
N LYS A 147 -3.67 -4.25 -9.48
CA LYS A 147 -4.34 -5.51 -9.82
C LYS A 147 -5.38 -5.88 -8.76
N PRO A 148 -6.65 -6.09 -9.13
CA PRO A 148 -7.59 -6.78 -8.26
C PRO A 148 -7.27 -8.28 -8.25
N LEU A 149 -7.04 -8.84 -7.07
CA LEU A 149 -6.74 -10.24 -6.88
C LEU A 149 -7.89 -10.88 -6.10
N ALA A 150 -8.70 -11.66 -6.80
CA ALA A 150 -9.92 -12.25 -6.27
C ALA A 150 -9.59 -13.28 -5.18
N LEU A 151 -10.30 -13.19 -4.07
CA LEU A 151 -10.30 -14.24 -3.04
C LEU A 151 -10.98 -15.48 -3.62
N GLY A 152 -10.47 -16.67 -3.27
CA GLY A 152 -11.08 -17.94 -3.68
C GLY A 152 -12.52 -18.09 -3.19
N LYS A 153 -12.86 -17.40 -2.09
CA LYS A 153 -14.21 -17.28 -1.58
C LYS A 153 -14.40 -15.90 -0.93
N PRO A 154 -15.36 -15.08 -1.40
CA PRO A 154 -15.75 -13.87 -0.69
C PRO A 154 -16.30 -14.17 0.71
N PHE A 155 -16.09 -13.26 1.65
CA PHE A 155 -16.62 -13.39 3.01
C PHE A 155 -17.12 -12.04 3.55
N THR A 156 -18.00 -12.09 4.54
CA THR A 156 -18.46 -10.88 5.24
C THR A 156 -17.58 -10.63 6.46
N ALA A 157 -16.83 -9.54 6.44
CA ALA A 157 -15.99 -9.11 7.55
C ALA A 157 -16.79 -8.20 8.49
N ALA A 158 -16.75 -8.47 9.80
CA ALA A 158 -17.31 -7.56 10.80
C ALA A 158 -16.34 -6.39 11.03
N PRO A 159 -16.80 -5.28 11.66
CA PRO A 159 -15.86 -4.26 12.16
C PRO A 159 -14.83 -4.90 13.10
N GLY A 160 -13.56 -4.51 12.95
CA GLY A 160 -12.47 -5.08 13.73
C GLY A 160 -11.11 -4.98 13.05
N THR A 161 -10.12 -5.64 13.64
CA THR A 161 -8.76 -5.69 13.12
C THR A 161 -8.57 -6.94 12.26
N TYR A 162 -7.95 -6.74 11.09
CA TYR A 162 -7.55 -7.81 10.18
C TYR A 162 -6.12 -7.58 9.73
N PHE A 163 -5.48 -8.63 9.23
CA PHE A 163 -4.14 -8.58 8.65
C PHE A 163 -4.19 -9.12 7.23
N VAL A 164 -3.84 -8.29 6.26
CA VAL A 164 -3.63 -8.74 4.88
C VAL A 164 -2.22 -9.29 4.76
N ALA A 165 -2.10 -10.52 4.29
CA ALA A 165 -0.86 -11.23 4.13
C ALA A 165 -0.45 -11.34 2.66
N LEU A 166 0.84 -11.22 2.35
CA LEU A 166 1.43 -11.83 1.15
C LEU A 166 2.42 -12.89 1.56
N LEU A 167 2.28 -14.03 0.91
CA LEU A 167 3.35 -14.98 0.76
C LEU A 167 3.99 -14.77 -0.62
N LEU A 168 5.21 -14.24 -0.65
CA LEU A 168 6.00 -14.13 -1.88
C LEU A 168 6.96 -15.30 -1.95
N ASN A 169 6.86 -16.08 -3.00
CA ASN A 169 7.74 -17.22 -3.25
C ASN A 169 8.34 -17.14 -4.65
N GLY A 170 9.50 -17.77 -4.79
CA GLY A 170 10.26 -17.72 -6.02
C GLY A 170 11.73 -17.45 -5.79
N ASN A 171 12.39 -17.08 -6.88
CA ASN A 171 13.79 -16.71 -6.92
C ASN A 171 13.96 -15.36 -7.62
N TRP A 172 14.81 -14.49 -7.07
CA TRP A 172 15.16 -13.18 -7.63
C TRP A 172 16.47 -12.69 -7.03
N ALA A 173 17.12 -11.72 -7.65
CA ALA A 173 18.44 -11.26 -7.20
C ALA A 173 18.35 -10.31 -6.01
N THR A 174 17.58 -9.23 -6.16
CA THR A 174 17.50 -8.16 -5.15
C THR A 174 16.07 -8.00 -4.64
N ASN A 175 15.11 -7.74 -5.53
CA ASN A 175 13.70 -7.57 -5.19
C ASN A 175 12.83 -8.25 -6.25
N GLY A 176 11.98 -9.22 -5.89
CA GLY A 176 11.07 -9.84 -6.86
C GLY A 176 10.04 -8.86 -7.42
N LEU A 177 9.50 -8.00 -6.54
CA LEU A 177 8.49 -6.99 -6.89
C LEU A 177 8.91 -5.62 -6.38
N THR A 178 8.55 -4.59 -7.14
CA THR A 178 8.46 -3.20 -6.66
C THR A 178 6.98 -2.85 -6.56
N LEU A 179 6.53 -2.42 -5.40
CA LEU A 179 5.14 -2.06 -5.16
C LEU A 179 5.02 -0.54 -4.90
N LYS A 180 3.91 0.08 -5.29
CA LYS A 180 3.70 1.53 -5.18
C LYS A 180 3.34 1.91 -3.73
N SER A 181 4.02 2.92 -3.19
CA SER A 181 3.96 3.32 -1.77
C SER A 181 3.78 4.83 -1.59
N THR A 182 3.03 5.28 -0.57
CA THR A 182 2.96 6.69 -0.12
C THR A 182 3.95 7.04 1.01
N GLY A 183 4.89 6.16 1.32
CA GLY A 183 5.84 6.31 2.41
C GLY A 183 6.11 4.97 3.07
N ALA A 184 7.36 4.74 3.44
CA ALA A 184 7.78 3.53 4.14
C ALA A 184 8.93 3.93 5.06
N GLY A 185 8.56 4.66 6.11
CA GLY A 185 9.48 5.14 7.14
C GLY A 185 9.53 4.18 8.33
N ILE A 186 10.55 4.36 9.17
CA ILE A 186 10.66 3.73 10.50
C ILE A 186 9.44 4.00 11.39
N SER A 187 8.65 5.03 11.07
CA SER A 187 7.49 5.51 11.79
C SER A 187 6.21 4.72 11.52
N VAL A 188 6.18 3.81 10.54
CA VAL A 188 4.94 3.07 10.18
C VAL A 188 4.37 2.21 11.32
N ASN A 189 5.22 1.85 12.29
CA ASN A 189 4.87 1.12 13.50
C ASN A 189 5.04 1.97 14.77
N ALA A 190 5.04 3.30 14.66
CA ALA A 190 5.19 4.18 15.81
C ALA A 190 4.12 3.85 16.88
N GLY A 191 4.56 3.63 18.12
CA GLY A 191 3.66 3.28 19.23
C GLY A 191 3.10 1.85 19.21
N LEU A 192 3.53 1.01 18.26
CA LEU A 192 3.04 -0.35 18.09
C LEU A 192 4.09 -1.39 18.47
N ALA A 193 3.61 -2.50 19.01
CA ALA A 193 4.36 -3.72 19.28
C ALA A 193 3.51 -4.94 18.86
N PRO A 194 4.11 -6.13 18.65
CA PRO A 194 3.33 -7.35 18.45
C PRO A 194 2.26 -7.51 19.55
N PRO A 195 1.05 -8.00 19.24
CA PRO A 195 0.55 -8.46 17.94
C PRO A 195 -0.05 -7.35 17.05
N ASN A 196 0.20 -6.08 17.37
CA ASN A 196 -0.50 -4.93 16.79
C ASN A 196 0.35 -4.15 15.78
N LEU A 197 1.48 -4.69 15.31
CA LEU A 197 2.30 -4.01 14.30
C LEU A 197 1.46 -3.76 13.04
N ARG A 198 1.58 -2.55 12.47
CA ARG A 198 0.90 -2.17 11.24
C ARG A 198 1.52 -2.84 10.03
N TYR A 199 2.85 -2.95 10.01
CA TYR A 199 3.60 -3.69 9.00
C TYR A 199 4.59 -4.59 9.69
N SER A 200 4.59 -5.87 9.32
CA SER A 200 5.46 -6.85 9.94
C SER A 200 5.70 -8.04 9.02
N THR A 201 6.57 -8.93 9.46
CA THR A 201 6.70 -10.27 8.90
C THR A 201 6.39 -11.30 9.97
N VAL A 202 5.87 -12.45 9.56
CA VAL A 202 5.69 -13.63 10.40
C VAL A 202 6.10 -14.86 9.58
N LEU A 203 6.75 -15.83 10.20
CA LEU A 203 7.21 -17.07 9.57
C LEU A 203 8.16 -16.90 8.36
N THR A 204 8.86 -17.97 8.02
CA THR A 204 9.70 -18.10 6.82
C THR A 204 9.58 -19.51 6.25
N GLY A 205 10.04 -19.73 5.02
CA GLY A 205 10.04 -21.06 4.37
C GLY A 205 8.65 -21.62 4.03
N GLN A 206 7.63 -20.77 3.97
CA GLN A 206 6.26 -21.17 3.65
C GLN A 206 6.07 -21.38 2.15
N THR A 207 5.34 -22.41 1.74
CA THR A 207 4.91 -22.62 0.34
C THR A 207 3.43 -22.36 0.14
N SER A 208 2.68 -22.12 1.22
CA SER A 208 1.27 -21.72 1.23
C SER A 208 1.01 -20.88 2.47
N LEU A 209 -0.08 -20.10 2.48
CA LEU A 209 -0.51 -19.41 3.69
C LEU A 209 -0.99 -20.44 4.72
N PRO A 210 -0.47 -20.45 5.96
CA PRO A 210 -0.94 -21.36 6.99
C PRO A 210 -2.36 -20.99 7.44
N ALA A 211 -3.10 -21.99 7.95
CA ALA A 211 -4.45 -21.76 8.49
C ALA A 211 -4.46 -20.82 9.72
N SER A 212 -3.32 -20.71 10.41
CA SER A 212 -3.15 -19.82 11.55
C SER A 212 -1.72 -19.27 11.63
N VAL A 213 -1.57 -18.07 12.17
CA VAL A 213 -0.28 -17.46 12.50
C VAL A 213 -0.28 -16.98 13.95
N ASN A 214 0.87 -17.06 14.63
CA ASN A 214 1.04 -16.45 15.94
C ASN A 214 1.39 -14.97 15.77
N LEU A 215 0.41 -14.08 15.93
CA LEU A 215 0.63 -12.64 15.78
C LEU A 215 1.58 -12.06 16.84
N ALA A 216 1.79 -12.74 17.97
CA ALA A 216 2.78 -12.30 18.95
C ALA A 216 4.23 -12.39 18.42
N GLU A 217 4.46 -13.16 17.35
CA GLU A 217 5.78 -13.33 16.71
C GLU A 217 6.01 -12.36 15.54
N GLN A 218 5.15 -11.35 15.36
CA GLN A 218 5.39 -10.32 14.36
C GLN A 218 6.75 -9.66 14.57
N SER A 219 7.50 -9.51 13.49
CA SER A 219 8.82 -8.87 13.51
C SER A 219 8.89 -7.68 12.56
N THR A 220 9.69 -6.67 12.94
CA THR A 220 10.08 -5.54 12.10
C THR A 220 11.47 -5.69 11.48
N SER A 221 12.20 -6.77 11.82
CA SER A 221 13.60 -7.01 11.42
C SER A 221 13.80 -7.12 9.91
N THR A 222 12.71 -7.28 9.15
CA THR A 222 12.72 -7.36 7.70
C THR A 222 11.42 -6.78 7.15
N ILE A 223 11.15 -5.52 7.48
CA ILE A 223 10.14 -4.78 6.72
C ILE A 223 10.83 -4.38 5.41
N ASN A 224 10.69 -5.20 4.37
CA ASN A 224 10.92 -4.71 3.02
C ASN A 224 9.98 -3.52 2.86
N THR A 225 10.53 -2.31 2.81
CA THR A 225 9.75 -1.07 2.73
C THR A 225 8.88 -1.01 1.48
N GLY A 226 9.17 -1.88 0.52
CA GLY A 226 8.28 -2.22 -0.59
C GLY A 226 7.06 -3.07 -0.22
N TRP A 227 6.68 -3.24 1.05
CA TRP A 227 5.41 -3.85 1.50
C TRP A 227 4.58 -2.90 2.40
N GLY A 228 5.22 -1.83 2.86
CA GLY A 228 4.83 -1.02 4.01
C GLY A 228 3.71 0.00 3.82
N SER A 229 2.92 -0.02 2.73
CA SER A 229 1.94 1.05 2.42
C SER A 229 1.07 0.83 1.15
N GLN A 230 0.62 -0.39 0.86
CA GLN A 230 0.43 -0.76 -0.56
C GLN A 230 -0.88 -1.46 -0.89
N TRP A 231 -1.96 -0.92 -0.33
CA TRP A 231 -3.31 -1.32 -0.66
C TRP A 231 -4.08 -0.10 -1.13
N TYR A 232 -4.76 -0.24 -2.27
CA TYR A 232 -5.58 0.83 -2.80
C TYR A 232 -7.05 0.70 -2.39
N ALA A 233 -7.54 -0.53 -2.22
CA ALA A 233 -8.93 -0.79 -1.86
C ALA A 233 -9.15 -2.26 -1.47
N VAL A 234 -10.25 -2.49 -0.78
CA VAL A 234 -10.90 -3.80 -0.63
C VAL A 234 -12.29 -3.67 -1.24
N SER A 235 -12.74 -4.68 -1.98
CA SER A 235 -14.07 -4.75 -2.61
C SER A 235 -14.65 -6.14 -2.41
#